data_AF-A0A510HGP0-F1
#
_entry.id   AF-A0A510HGP0-F1
#
_cell.length_a   1.000
_cell.length_b   1.000
_cell.length_c   1.000
_cell.angle_alpha   90.00
_cell.angle_beta   90.00
_cell.angle_gamma   90.00
#
_symmetry.space_group_name_H-M   'P 1'
#
loop_
_entity.id
_entity.type
_entity.pdbx_description
1 polymer ?
#
loop_
_entity_poly.entity_id
_entity_poly.type
_entity_poly.pdbx_seq_one_letter_code
_entity_poly.pdbx_strand_id
1 'polypeptide(L)'
;MSSYDEVVRRRGEANTLYRKLRFLRLEAYAEPDAERPAGYRVVVEGLKSLNPDHADRLMRLVRDNEAALAEVLPKRCPRLRLVRGNGPVP
;
A
#
# COMPACT_ATOMS: atom_id res chain seq x y z
N MET A 1 12.17 21.82 -8.95
CA MET A 1 11.54 20.96 -9.98
C MET A 1 11.91 19.49 -9.74
N SER A 2 11.45 18.91 -8.62
CA SER A 2 11.70 17.51 -8.25
C SER A 2 10.40 16.95 -7.69
N SER A 3 9.51 16.50 -8.56
CA SER A 3 8.24 15.92 -8.12
C SER A 3 7.81 14.76 -9.00
N TYR A 4 8.21 14.71 -10.27
CA TYR A 4 7.82 13.63 -11.17
C TYR A 4 8.71 12.40 -11.03
N ASP A 5 10.04 12.58 -11.01
CA ASP A 5 10.98 11.46 -10.91
C ASP A 5 10.89 10.72 -9.57
N GLU A 6 10.64 11.45 -8.48
CA GLU A 6 10.47 10.87 -7.14
C GLU A 6 9.17 10.05 -7.06
N VAL A 7 8.09 10.52 -7.68
CA VAL A 7 6.82 9.79 -7.79
C VAL A 7 6.99 8.53 -8.65
N VAL A 8 7.72 8.62 -9.75
CA VAL A 8 8.02 7.46 -10.62
C VAL A 8 8.86 6.42 -9.89
N ARG A 9 9.90 6.84 -9.16
CA ARG A 9 10.72 5.94 -8.32
C ARG A 9 9.89 5.23 -7.27
N ARG A 10 9.12 5.98 -6.47
CA ARG A 10 8.26 5.42 -5.41
C ARG A 10 7.25 4.43 -5.96
N ARG A 11 6.70 4.69 -7.15
CA ARG A 11 5.78 3.77 -7.84
C ARG A 11 6.47 2.51 -8.34
N GLY A 12 7.72 2.61 -8.79
CA GLY A 12 8.55 1.45 -9.16
C GLY A 12 8.86 0.54 -7.96
N GLU A 13 9.20 1.15 -6.82
CA GLU A 13 9.47 0.45 -5.55
C GLU A 13 8.20 -0.24 -5.03
N ALA A 14 7.05 0.45 -5.05
CA ALA A 14 5.76 -0.13 -4.66
C ALA A 14 5.33 -1.31 -5.56
N ASN A 15 5.51 -1.20 -6.88
CA ASN A 15 5.24 -2.30 -7.81
C ASN A 15 6.14 -3.51 -7.54
N THR A 16 7.41 -3.28 -7.24
CA THR A 16 8.36 -4.34 -6.89
C THR A 16 7.93 -5.04 -5.61
N LEU A 17 7.51 -4.27 -4.60
CA LEU A 17 7.00 -4.81 -3.34
C LEU A 17 5.70 -5.59 -3.53
N TYR A 18 4.74 -5.05 -4.30
CA TYR A 18 3.51 -5.78 -4.65
C TYR A 18 3.79 -7.13 -5.34
N ARG A 19 4.70 -7.16 -6.31
CA ARG A 19 5.11 -8.40 -6.97
C ARG A 19 5.76 -9.38 -5.98
N LYS A 20 6.57 -8.90 -5.05
CA LYS A 20 7.18 -9.72 -4.00
C LYS A 20 6.12 -10.34 -3.08
N LEU A 21 5.13 -9.56 -2.65
CA LEU A 21 4.00 -10.06 -1.84
C LEU A 21 3.25 -11.17 -2.59
N ARG A 22 2.95 -10.94 -3.87
CA ARG A 22 2.27 -11.94 -4.71
C ARG A 22 3.10 -13.21 -4.95
N PHE A 23 4.41 -13.08 -5.14
CA PHE A 23 5.33 -14.21 -5.27
C PHE A 23 5.34 -15.07 -3.99
N LEU A 24 5.30 -14.43 -2.82
CA LEU A 24 5.19 -15.09 -1.52
C LEU A 24 3.78 -15.64 -1.23
N ARG A 25 2.85 -15.57 -2.19
CA ARG A 25 1.43 -15.93 -2.04
C ARG A 25 0.74 -15.21 -0.88
N LEU A 26 1.21 -13.99 -0.58
CA LEU A 26 0.56 -13.10 0.36
C LEU A 26 -0.48 -12.28 -0.37
N GLU A 27 -1.66 -12.16 0.23
CA GLU A 27 -2.67 -11.24 -0.25
C GLU A 27 -2.45 -9.87 0.37
N ALA A 28 -2.40 -8.83 -0.45
CA ALA A 28 -2.27 -7.47 0.02
C ALA A 28 -3.40 -6.62 -0.57
N TYR A 29 -4.04 -5.83 0.28
CA TYR A 29 -5.13 -4.94 -0.12
C TYR A 29 -5.17 -3.69 0.76
N ALA A 30 -5.69 -2.61 0.21
CA ALA A 30 -5.98 -1.40 0.97
C ALA A 30 -7.45 -1.45 1.45
N GLU A 31 -7.65 -1.17 2.74
CA GLU A 31 -8.99 -1.05 3.33
C GLU A 31 -9.16 0.30 4.04
N PRO A 32 -10.39 0.84 4.15
CA PRO A 32 -10.64 2.08 4.85
C PRO A 32 -10.33 1.95 6.34
N ASP A 33 -9.66 2.96 6.89
CA ASP A 33 -9.37 3.07 8.32
C ASP A 33 -9.50 4.54 8.72
N ALA A 34 -10.57 4.85 9.46
CA ALA A 34 -10.88 6.22 9.87
C ALA A 34 -9.98 6.72 11.01
N GLU A 35 -9.27 5.83 11.70
CA GLU A 35 -8.33 6.20 12.77
C GLU A 35 -6.96 6.63 12.21
N ARG A 36 -6.70 6.30 10.94
CA ARG A 36 -5.46 6.66 10.23
C ARG A 36 -5.62 8.04 9.56
N PRO A 37 -4.61 8.91 9.64
CA PRO A 37 -4.61 10.19 8.91
C PRO A 37 -4.84 10.05 7.40
N ALA A 38 -4.43 8.93 6.81
CA ALA A 38 -4.61 8.63 5.39
C ALA A 38 -6.02 8.15 5.03
N GLY A 39 -6.87 7.81 6.02
CA GLY A 39 -8.21 7.25 5.80
C GLY A 39 -8.21 5.80 5.30
N TYR A 40 -7.05 5.15 5.25
CA TYR A 40 -6.88 3.76 4.85
C TYR A 40 -5.68 3.13 5.56
N ARG A 41 -5.64 1.80 5.54
CA ARG A 41 -4.49 1.00 5.89
C ARG A 41 -4.23 -0.09 4.86
N VAL A 42 -2.97 -0.45 4.68
CA VAL A 42 -2.60 -1.63 3.87
C VAL A 42 -2.54 -2.86 4.76
N VAL A 43 -3.35 -3.85 4.41
CA VAL A 43 -3.38 -5.16 5.08
C VAL A 43 -2.63 -6.17 4.23
N VAL A 44 -1.84 -7.02 4.89
CA VAL A 44 -1.16 -8.17 4.28
C VAL A 44 -1.59 -9.43 5.02
N GLU A 45 -2.27 -10.32 4.33
CA GLU A 45 -2.69 -11.63 4.82
C GLU A 45 -1.71 -12.73 4.40
N GLY A 46 -1.74 -13.87 5.10
CA GLY A 46 -0.88 -15.03 4.81
C GLY A 46 0.50 -15.00 5.47
N LEU A 47 0.80 -13.98 6.30
CA LEU A 47 2.10 -13.84 6.98
C LEU A 47 2.45 -15.00 7.92
N LYS A 48 1.45 -15.75 8.41
CA LYS A 48 1.65 -16.90 9.31
C LYS A 48 2.48 -18.02 8.69
N SER A 49 2.57 -18.08 7.37
CA SER A 49 3.36 -19.07 6.63
C SER A 49 4.82 -18.65 6.46
N LEU A 50 5.20 -17.44 6.89
CA LEU A 50 6.56 -16.93 6.83
C LEU A 50 7.27 -17.05 8.18
N ASN A 51 8.60 -17.13 8.12
CA ASN A 51 9.44 -16.92 9.30
C ASN A 51 9.10 -15.55 9.94
N PRO A 52 8.89 -15.47 11.27
CA PRO A 52 8.58 -14.23 11.99
C PRO A 52 9.52 -13.05 11.66
N ASP A 53 10.83 -13.29 11.61
CA ASP A 53 11.81 -12.24 11.29
C ASP A 53 11.64 -11.71 9.86
N HIS A 54 11.26 -12.61 8.94
CA HIS A 54 10.99 -12.25 7.56
C HIS A 54 9.68 -11.49 7.43
N ALA A 55 8.64 -11.91 8.15
CA ALA A 55 7.35 -11.24 8.20
C ALA A 55 7.49 -9.82 8.79
N ASP A 56 8.28 -9.65 9.85
CA ASP A 56 8.52 -8.35 10.47
C ASP A 56 9.28 -7.40 9.54
N ARG A 57 10.34 -7.87 8.88
CA ARG A 57 11.05 -7.07 7.86
C ARG A 57 10.12 -6.66 6.73
N LEU A 58 9.28 -7.59 6.28
CA LEU A 58 8.32 -7.32 5.20
C LEU A 58 7.27 -6.29 5.63
N MET A 59 6.74 -6.40 6.85
CA MET A 59 5.76 -5.45 7.40
C MET A 59 6.36 -4.06 7.60
N ARG A 60 7.63 -3.95 7.98
CA ARG A 60 8.34 -2.65 8.01
C ARG A 60 8.38 -2.03 6.62
N LEU A 61 8.80 -2.79 5.61
CA LEU A 61 8.83 -2.31 4.22
C LEU A 61 7.45 -1.87 3.71
N VAL A 62 6.39 -2.60 4.07
CA VAL A 62 5.02 -2.25 3.71
C VAL A 62 4.60 -0.94 4.36
N ARG A 63 4.94 -0.71 5.64
CA ARG A 63 4.65 0.55 6.34
C ARG A 63 5.41 1.73 5.73
N ASP A 64 6.70 1.55 5.46
CA ASP A 64 7.55 2.59 4.87
C ASP A 64 7.06 2.99 3.46
N ASN A 65 6.36 2.09 2.77
CA ASN A 65 5.85 2.29 1.41
C ASN A 65 4.31 2.30 1.34
N GLU A 66 3.61 2.48 2.46
CA GLU A 66 2.17 2.24 2.58
C GLU A 66 1.37 3.08 1.57
N ALA A 67 1.73 4.35 1.43
CA ALA A 67 1.08 5.26 0.51
C ALA A 67 1.25 4.87 -0.97
N ALA A 68 2.47 4.48 -1.36
CA ALA A 68 2.76 4.08 -2.73
C ALA A 68 2.17 2.70 -3.07
N LEU A 69 2.12 1.77 -2.10
CA LEU A 69 1.42 0.50 -2.23
C LEU A 69 -0.08 0.70 -2.44
N ALA A 70 -0.71 1.58 -1.68
CA ALA A 70 -2.15 1.83 -1.81
C ALA A 70 -2.55 2.32 -3.22
N GLU A 71 -1.63 2.92 -3.98
CA GLU A 71 -1.88 3.30 -5.38
C GLU A 71 -1.86 2.13 -6.37
N VAL A 72 -1.11 1.07 -6.08
CA VAL A 72 -0.92 -0.08 -6.98
C VAL A 72 -1.70 -1.32 -6.54
N LEU A 73 -2.19 -1.36 -5.30
CA LEU A 73 -2.95 -2.47 -4.78
C LEU A 73 -4.39 -2.49 -5.34
N PRO A 74 -4.93 -3.70 -5.59
CA PRO A 74 -6.34 -3.84 -5.90
C PRO A 74 -7.17 -3.34 -4.72
N LYS A 75 -8.07 -2.39 -4.97
CA LYS A 75 -9.02 -1.89 -3.97
C LYS A 75 -10.04 -2.99 -3.71
N ARG A 76 -10.04 -3.57 -2.51
CA ARG A 76 -11.10 -4.51 -2.10
C ARG A 76 -12.44 -3.80 -1.81
N CYS A 77 -12.47 -2.46 -1.92
CA CYS A 77 -13.65 -1.61 -1.70
C CYS A 77 -13.76 -0.45 -2.72
N PRO A 78 -14.94 -0.22 -3.34
CA PRO A 78 -15.16 0.90 -4.27
C PRO A 78 -15.13 2.31 -3.62
N ARG A 79 -15.15 2.41 -2.28
CA ARG A 79 -15.14 3.70 -1.54
C ARG A 79 -13.80 4.43 -1.53
N LEU A 80 -12.69 3.76 -1.82
CA LEU A 80 -11.37 4.40 -1.98
C LEU A 80 -11.26 5.29 -3.23
N ARG A 81 -12.32 5.43 -4.05
CA ARG A 81 -12.39 6.46 -5.10
C ARG A 81 -12.48 7.88 -4.53
N LEU A 82 -12.92 8.06 -3.28
CA LEU A 82 -13.16 9.39 -2.70
C LEU A 82 -11.90 10.12 -2.23
N VAL A 83 -10.79 9.42 -1.94
CA VAL A 83 -9.57 10.06 -1.41
C VAL A 83 -8.73 10.74 -2.51
N ARG A 84 -9.01 10.48 -3.80
CA ARG A 84 -8.37 11.18 -4.93
C ARG A 84 -9.22 12.27 -5.56
N GLY A 85 -10.41 12.57 -5.01
CA GLY A 85 -11.46 13.32 -5.72
C GLY A 85 -12.12 14.48 -4.98
N ASN A 86 -11.68 14.85 -3.78
CA ASN A 86 -12.21 16.05 -3.11
C ASN A 86 -11.11 17.11 -3.00
N GLY A 87 -10.91 17.82 -4.11
CA GLY A 87 -10.59 19.25 -3.99
C GLY A 87 -11.74 19.95 -3.27
N PRO A 88 -11.52 21.14 -2.68
CA PRO A 88 -12.57 21.87 -2.01
C PRO A 88 -13.70 22.15 -3.00
N VAL A 89 -14.91 21.73 -2.65
CA VAL A 89 -16.14 22.13 -3.35
C VAL A 89 -16.57 23.47 -2.71
N PRO A 90 -16.91 24.50 -3.51
CA PRO A 90 -17.06 25.90 -3.07
C PRO A 90 -18.15 26.15 -2.03
#